data_AF-A0AAN9YC32-F1
#
_entry.id   AF-A0AAN9YC32-F1
#
_cell.length_a   1.000
_cell.length_b   1.000
_cell.length_c   1.000
_cell.angle_alpha   90.00
_cell.angle_beta   90.00
_cell.angle_gamma   90.00
#
_symmetry.space_group_name_H-M   'P 1'
#
loop_
_entity.id
_entity.type
_entity.pdbx_description
1 polymer ?
#
loop_
_entity_poly.entity_id
_entity_poly.type
_entity_poly.pdbx_seq_one_letter_code
_entity_poly.pdbx_strand_id
1 'polypeptide(L)'
;MARCLEFKVLIDPAVSQQLPMWLVSLTSQRRDPASVKLAYTPDSIWRNRDEFLQGRDAIERFLTDKWSIENGYRLRKELFAFTDNKFWYEWHDTSGQWWRSYGLEDWTFAENGLMRKRQNSTNDVKINEDDRWFKDGVDVNAVEISEKHW
;
A
#
# COMPACT_ATOMS: atom_id res chain seq x y z
N MET A 1 18.19 -12.36 11.37
CA MET A 1 16.83 -12.56 11.90
C MET A 1 15.83 -12.17 10.82
N ALA A 2 14.97 -13.09 10.37
CA ALA A 2 13.91 -12.75 9.42
C ALA A 2 12.88 -11.85 10.13
N ARG A 3 12.70 -10.62 9.65
CA ARG A 3 11.64 -9.74 10.15
C ARG A 3 10.32 -10.28 9.61
N CYS A 4 9.41 -10.66 10.51
CA CYS A 4 8.02 -10.91 10.15
C CYS A 4 7.45 -9.56 9.69
N LEU A 5 7.12 -9.44 8.41
CA LEU A 5 6.38 -8.28 7.91
C LEU A 5 4.91 -8.56 8.21
N GLU A 6 4.34 -7.86 9.20
CA GLU A 6 2.89 -7.83 9.38
C GLU A 6 2.30 -6.91 8.33
N PHE A 7 1.48 -7.49 7.44
CA PHE A 7 0.75 -6.71 6.44
C PHE A 7 -0.69 -6.53 6.94
N LYS A 8 -1.06 -5.29 7.17
CA LYS A 8 -2.44 -4.87 7.42
C LYS A 8 -3.14 -4.72 6.08
N VAL A 9 -4.27 -5.39 5.91
CA VAL A 9 -5.03 -5.40 4.66
C VAL A 9 -6.31 -4.60 4.82
N LEU A 10 -6.51 -3.62 3.95
CA LEU A 10 -7.80 -2.98 3.72
C LEU A 10 -8.56 -3.79 2.67
N ILE A 11 -9.82 -4.12 2.93
CA ILE A 11 -10.66 -4.87 2.00
C ILE A 11 -11.99 -4.13 1.89
N ASP A 12 -12.51 -4.02 0.68
CA ASP A 12 -13.88 -3.54 0.46
C ASP A 12 -14.88 -4.49 1.17
N PRO A 13 -15.72 -3.97 2.07
CA PRO A 13 -16.69 -4.77 2.81
C PRO A 13 -17.67 -5.54 1.91
N ALA A 14 -17.98 -5.03 0.71
CA ALA A 14 -18.86 -5.72 -0.25
C ALA A 14 -18.21 -6.98 -0.87
N VAL A 15 -16.87 -7.05 -0.86
CA VAL A 15 -16.09 -8.17 -1.42
C VAL A 15 -15.63 -9.14 -0.33
N SER A 16 -15.82 -8.81 0.96
CA SER A 16 -15.33 -9.61 2.10
C SER A 16 -15.93 -11.02 2.19
N GLN A 17 -16.98 -11.33 1.43
CA GLN A 17 -17.62 -12.65 1.39
C GLN A 17 -17.26 -13.49 0.15
N GLN A 18 -16.46 -12.97 -0.79
CA GLN A 18 -16.08 -13.67 -2.02
C GLN A 18 -14.55 -13.77 -2.16
N LEU A 19 -14.07 -15.02 -2.28
CA LEU A 19 -12.68 -15.47 -2.44
C LEU A 19 -11.85 -14.61 -3.41
N PRO A 20 -10.62 -14.15 -3.04
CA PRO A 20 -9.38 -14.94 -3.17
C PRO A 20 -8.32 -14.68 -2.07
N MET A 21 -8.64 -13.91 -1.02
CA MET A 21 -7.65 -13.47 -0.03
C MET A 21 -6.94 -14.60 0.73
N TRP A 22 -7.64 -15.70 1.02
CA TRP A 22 -7.03 -16.90 1.61
C TRP A 22 -6.04 -17.56 0.64
N LEU A 23 -6.38 -17.62 -0.65
CA LEU A 23 -5.53 -18.20 -1.68
C LEU A 23 -4.26 -17.36 -1.85
N VAL A 24 -4.40 -16.03 -1.96
CA VAL A 24 -3.26 -15.10 -2.03
C VAL A 24 -2.39 -15.21 -0.79
N SER A 25 -2.98 -15.32 0.40
CA SER A 25 -2.22 -15.48 1.65
C SER A 25 -1.41 -16.79 1.67
N LEU A 26 -1.99 -17.90 1.22
CA LEU A 26 -1.31 -19.20 1.16
C LEU A 26 -0.23 -19.27 0.06
N THR A 27 -0.51 -18.77 -1.14
CA THR A 27 0.44 -18.78 -2.25
C THR A 27 1.62 -17.82 -2.01
N SER A 28 1.37 -16.66 -1.38
CA SER A 28 2.44 -15.74 -0.98
C SER A 28 3.38 -16.36 0.06
N GLN A 29 2.85 -17.12 1.02
CA GLN A 29 3.69 -17.85 1.99
C GLN A 29 4.60 -18.89 1.33
N ARG A 30 4.17 -19.48 0.20
CA ARG A 30 4.96 -20.42 -0.59
C ARG A 30 5.96 -19.75 -1.53
N ARG A 31 5.87 -18.42 -1.70
CA ARG A 31 6.70 -17.62 -2.62
C ARG A 31 6.59 -18.12 -4.07
N ASP A 32 5.36 -18.25 -4.56
CA ASP A 32 5.06 -18.66 -5.94
C ASP A 32 4.50 -17.46 -6.74
N PRO A 33 5.36 -16.70 -7.46
CA PRO A 33 4.93 -15.53 -8.24
C PRO A 33 3.86 -15.84 -9.29
N ALA A 34 3.99 -16.98 -9.98
CA ALA A 34 3.10 -17.39 -11.06
C ALA A 34 1.69 -17.67 -10.53
N SER A 35 1.56 -18.29 -9.36
CA SER A 35 0.26 -18.49 -8.72
C SER A 35 -0.30 -17.19 -8.13
N VAL A 36 0.54 -16.33 -7.55
CA VAL A 36 0.08 -15.07 -6.91
C VAL A 36 -0.48 -14.09 -7.94
N LYS A 37 0.14 -13.96 -9.13
CA LYS A 37 -0.32 -13.01 -10.16
C LYS A 37 -1.76 -13.26 -10.63
N LEU A 38 -2.23 -14.51 -10.55
CA LEU A 38 -3.57 -14.91 -11.02
C LEU A 38 -4.71 -14.35 -10.16
N ALA A 39 -4.42 -13.87 -8.94
CA ALA A 39 -5.40 -13.20 -8.10
C ALA A 39 -5.69 -11.75 -8.51
N TYR A 40 -4.92 -11.20 -9.45
CA TYR A 40 -5.04 -9.83 -9.92
C TYR A 40 -5.62 -9.82 -11.34
N THR A 41 -6.29 -8.74 -11.73
CA THR A 41 -6.75 -8.53 -13.11
C THR A 41 -5.55 -8.34 -14.06
N PRO A 42 -5.69 -8.61 -15.38
CA PRO A 42 -4.60 -8.43 -16.33
C PRO A 42 -4.00 -7.02 -16.38
N ASP A 43 -4.81 -6.01 -16.03
CA ASP A 43 -4.51 -4.58 -16.02
C ASP A 43 -4.28 -4.00 -14.62
N SER A 44 -4.24 -4.85 -13.58
CA SER A 44 -4.09 -4.42 -12.19
C SER A 44 -2.93 -3.46 -11.98
N ILE A 45 -3.16 -2.40 -11.23
CA ILE A 45 -2.15 -1.42 -10.87
C ILE A 45 -1.73 -1.67 -9.42
N TRP A 46 -0.42 -1.74 -9.21
CA TRP A 46 0.19 -1.93 -7.90
C TRP A 46 1.10 -0.76 -7.57
N ARG A 47 1.03 -0.30 -6.33
CA ARG A 47 2.14 0.39 -5.69
C ARG A 47 2.69 -0.49 -4.58
N ASN A 48 3.95 -0.90 -4.70
CA ASN A 48 4.68 -1.54 -3.61
C ASN A 48 5.76 -0.56 -3.13
N ARG A 49 5.52 0.08 -1.99
CA ARG A 49 6.37 1.15 -1.44
C ARG A 49 6.51 2.30 -2.45
N ASP A 50 7.67 2.43 -3.07
CA ASP A 50 8.05 3.44 -4.05
C ASP A 50 8.02 2.92 -5.50
N GLU A 51 7.72 1.64 -5.71
CA GLU A 51 7.61 1.03 -7.04
C GLU A 51 6.16 0.96 -7.52
N PHE A 52 5.93 1.35 -8.78
CA PHE A 52 4.64 1.27 -9.45
C PHE A 52 4.69 0.20 -10.55
N LEU A 53 3.72 -0.70 -10.56
CA LEU A 53 3.64 -1.84 -11.47
C LEU A 53 2.27 -1.87 -12.14
N GLN A 54 2.22 -2.34 -13.37
CA GLN A 54 0.97 -2.53 -14.09
C GLN A 54 0.95 -3.90 -14.78
N GLY A 55 -0.11 -4.65 -14.50
CA GLY A 55 -0.41 -5.94 -15.07
C GLY A 55 0.36 -7.12 -14.47
N ARG A 56 -0.13 -8.31 -14.79
CA ARG A 56 0.30 -9.59 -14.18
C ARG A 56 1.79 -9.89 -14.39
N ASP A 57 2.34 -9.55 -15.56
CA ASP A 57 3.73 -9.85 -15.89
C ASP A 57 4.71 -8.96 -15.11
N ALA A 58 4.34 -7.69 -14.84
CA ALA A 58 5.11 -6.82 -13.97
C ALA A 58 5.06 -7.30 -12.52
N ILE A 59 3.88 -7.74 -12.04
CA ILE A 59 3.69 -8.30 -10.70
C ILE A 59 4.51 -9.57 -10.51
N GLU A 60 4.50 -10.50 -11.47
CA GLU A 60 5.27 -11.75 -11.39
C GLU A 60 6.77 -11.50 -11.33
N ARG A 61 7.29 -10.61 -12.20
CA ARG A 61 8.70 -10.24 -12.20
C ARG A 61 9.09 -9.62 -10.86
N PHE A 62 8.32 -8.64 -10.38
CA PHE A 62 8.55 -8.01 -9.09
C PHE A 62 8.59 -9.02 -7.93
N LEU A 63 7.63 -9.95 -7.87
CA LEU A 63 7.58 -10.96 -6.81
C LEU A 63 8.75 -11.96 -6.91
N THR A 64 9.19 -12.28 -8.12
CA THR A 64 10.38 -13.11 -8.37
C THR A 64 11.62 -12.44 -7.80
N ASP A 65 11.83 -11.17 -8.12
CA ASP A 65 12.98 -10.39 -7.67
C ASP A 65 12.95 -10.24 -6.14
N LYS A 66 11.79 -9.85 -5.58
CA LYS A 66 11.55 -9.70 -4.14
C LYS A 66 11.94 -10.96 -3.36
N TRP A 67 11.46 -12.13 -3.77
CA TRP A 67 11.69 -13.37 -3.04
C TRP A 67 13.03 -14.03 -3.31
N SER A 68 13.80 -13.56 -4.30
CA SER A 68 15.21 -13.92 -4.44
C SER A 68 16.09 -13.29 -3.34
N ILE A 69 15.66 -12.13 -2.81
CA ILE A 69 16.38 -11.37 -1.77
C ILE A 69 15.81 -11.63 -0.37
N GLU A 70 14.47 -11.72 -0.22
CA GLU A 70 13.78 -11.89 1.06
C GLU A 70 13.84 -13.34 1.59
N ASN A 71 15.02 -13.77 2.02
CA ASN A 71 15.26 -15.09 2.59
C ASN A 71 14.60 -15.27 3.97
N GLY A 72 14.03 -16.45 4.23
CA GLY A 72 13.30 -16.74 5.46
C GLY A 72 11.93 -16.03 5.57
N TYR A 73 11.35 -15.62 4.43
CA TYR A 73 10.06 -14.96 4.34
C TYR A 73 8.96 -15.68 5.14
N ARG A 74 8.30 -14.93 6.01
CA ARG A 74 7.09 -15.34 6.73
C ARG A 74 6.09 -14.19 6.68
N LEU A 75 4.86 -14.51 6.35
CA LEU A 75 3.79 -13.54 6.12
C LEU A 75 2.66 -13.78 7.10
N ARG A 76 2.29 -12.72 7.82
CA ARG A 76 1.03 -12.64 8.56
C ARG A 76 0.21 -11.49 8.01
N LYS A 77 -1.04 -11.77 7.65
CA LYS A 77 -2.01 -10.76 7.23
C LYS A 77 -3.10 -10.66 8.28
N GLU A 78 -3.45 -9.43 8.62
CA GLU A 78 -4.60 -9.14 9.47
C GLU A 78 -5.44 -8.07 8.78
N LEU A 79 -6.75 -8.24 8.83
CA LEU A 79 -7.70 -7.25 8.36
C LEU A 79 -7.56 -5.99 9.22
N PHE A 80 -7.48 -4.83 8.56
CA PHE A 80 -7.20 -3.57 9.22
C PHE A 80 -8.42 -2.67 9.35
N ALA A 81 -9.07 -2.36 8.23
CA ALA A 81 -10.31 -1.59 8.19
C ALA A 81 -11.07 -1.90 6.90
N PHE A 82 -12.35 -1.49 6.87
CA PHE A 82 -13.25 -1.58 5.73
C PHE A 82 -13.62 -0.18 5.18
N THR A 83 -12.90 0.85 5.63
CA THR A 83 -13.18 2.26 5.34
C THR A 83 -11.96 2.92 4.68
N ASP A 84 -12.21 4.02 3.97
CA ASP A 84 -11.19 4.83 3.30
C ASP A 84 -10.33 5.63 4.29
N ASN A 85 -9.40 4.95 4.98
CA ASN A 85 -8.45 5.59 5.91
C ASN A 85 -7.09 5.90 5.23
N LYS A 86 -7.13 6.25 3.94
CA LYS A 86 -5.96 6.59 3.13
C LYS A 86 -5.69 8.09 3.16
N PHE A 87 -4.42 8.46 3.17
CA PHE A 87 -4.02 9.86 3.10
C PHE A 87 -2.75 10.03 2.26
N TRP A 88 -2.59 11.25 1.74
CA TRP A 88 -1.40 11.69 1.02
C TRP A 88 -0.93 13.03 1.58
N TYR A 89 0.38 13.24 1.62
CA TYR A 89 0.96 14.56 1.86
C TYR A 89 2.24 14.73 1.05
N GLU A 90 2.60 15.99 0.78
CA GLU A 90 3.81 16.35 0.07
C GLU A 90 4.68 17.24 0.94
N TRP A 91 5.98 17.00 0.92
CA TRP A 91 6.95 17.74 1.72
C TRP A 91 8.29 17.78 0.97
N HIS A 92 9.18 18.70 1.36
CA HIS A 92 10.55 18.69 0.86
C HIS A 92 11.54 18.57 2.02
N ASP A 93 12.66 17.91 1.78
CA ASP A 93 13.73 17.84 2.75
C ASP A 93 14.57 19.14 2.77
N THR A 94 15.63 19.15 3.58
CA THR A 94 16.52 20.30 3.74
C THR A 94 17.34 20.63 2.49
N SER A 95 17.42 19.72 1.50
CA SER A 95 18.05 19.96 0.20
C SER A 95 17.08 20.53 -0.84
N GLY A 96 15.79 20.64 -0.50
CA GLY A 96 14.73 21.05 -1.42
C GLY A 96 14.19 19.90 -2.28
N GLN A 97 14.61 18.66 -2.03
CA GLN A 97 14.05 17.51 -2.72
C GLN A 97 12.63 17.24 -2.21
N TRP A 98 11.66 17.20 -3.13
CA TRP A 98 10.27 16.91 -2.83
C TRP A 98 9.97 15.40 -2.72
N TRP A 99 9.02 15.10 -1.85
CA TRP A 99 8.56 13.76 -1.51
C TRP A 99 7.03 13.76 -1.45
N ARG A 100 6.43 12.70 -1.96
CA ARG A 100 5.02 12.39 -1.76
C ARG A 100 4.89 11.15 -0.89
N SER A 101 4.19 11.30 0.21
CA SER A 101 3.96 10.24 1.18
C SER A 101 2.58 9.64 0.97
N TYR A 102 2.51 8.31 0.92
CA TYR A 102 1.27 7.53 0.81
C TYR A 102 1.08 6.79 2.13
N GLY A 103 -0.02 7.04 2.82
CA GLY A 103 -0.20 6.55 4.17
C GLY A 103 -1.56 5.94 4.47
N LEU A 104 -1.57 5.07 5.48
CA LEU A 104 -2.75 4.52 6.13
C LEU A 104 -2.66 4.78 7.63
N GLU A 105 -3.72 5.31 8.22
CA GLU A 105 -3.79 5.58 9.67
C GLU A 105 -4.95 4.85 10.36
N ASP A 106 -4.65 4.25 11.50
CA ASP A 106 -5.60 3.62 12.43
C ASP A 106 -5.71 4.48 13.66
N TRP A 107 -6.88 5.07 13.89
CA TRP A 107 -7.18 5.74 15.15
C TRP A 107 -8.23 4.94 15.90
N THR A 108 -7.90 4.52 17.11
CA THR A 108 -8.87 3.94 18.04
C THR A 108 -9.08 4.92 19.18
N PHE A 109 -10.33 5.28 19.44
CA PHE A 109 -10.72 6.22 20.51
C PHE A 109 -11.26 5.46 21.73
N ALA A 110 -10.98 5.93 22.93
CA ALA A 110 -11.61 5.48 24.17
C ALA A 110 -13.04 6.04 24.29
N GLU A 111 -13.80 5.53 25.26
CA GLU A 111 -15.19 5.95 25.49
C GLU A 111 -15.34 7.44 25.81
N ASN A 112 -14.29 8.06 26.36
CA ASN A 112 -14.24 9.49 26.62
C ASN A 112 -13.92 10.34 25.38
N GLY A 113 -13.85 9.73 24.18
CA GLY A 113 -13.55 10.41 22.93
C GLY A 113 -12.07 10.71 22.69
N LEU A 114 -11.16 10.36 23.61
CA LEU A 114 -9.72 10.55 23.42
C LEU A 114 -9.11 9.40 22.63
N MET A 115 -8.13 9.69 21.78
CA MET A 115 -7.40 8.68 21.02
C MET A 115 -6.58 7.80 21.97
N ARG A 116 -6.86 6.49 21.98
CA ARG A 116 -6.13 5.48 22.79
C ARG A 116 -5.13 4.66 21.99
N LYS A 117 -5.23 4.67 20.65
CA LYS A 117 -4.29 4.00 19.73
C LYS A 117 -4.16 4.83 18.45
N ARG A 118 -2.92 5.03 18.00
CA ARG A 118 -2.59 5.51 16.66
C ARG A 118 -1.58 4.59 16.02
N GLN A 119 -1.89 4.02 14.87
CA GLN A 119 -0.91 3.29 14.04
C GLN A 119 -0.85 3.93 12.67
N ASN A 120 0.37 4.21 12.20
CA ASN A 120 0.61 4.80 10.90
C ASN A 120 1.56 3.89 10.10
N SER A 121 1.21 3.64 8.84
CA SER A 121 2.12 3.05 7.85
C SER A 121 2.21 4.02 6.67
N THR A 122 3.42 4.48 6.36
CA THR A 122 3.66 5.46 5.30
C THR A 122 4.86 5.04 4.45
N ASN A 123 4.79 5.31 3.14
CA ASN A 123 5.94 5.21 2.24
C ASN A 123 6.11 6.51 1.45
N ASP A 124 7.36 6.97 1.35
CA ASP A 124 7.72 8.18 0.64
C ASP A 124 8.18 7.86 -0.79
N VAL A 125 7.71 8.63 -1.75
CA VAL A 125 8.09 8.57 -3.16
C VAL A 125 8.75 9.88 -3.52
N LYS A 126 9.95 9.82 -4.08
CA LYS A 126 10.65 10.98 -4.61
C LYS A 126 9.85 11.58 -5.77
N ILE A 127 9.58 12.89 -5.75
CA ILE A 127 8.88 13.60 -6.83
C ILE A 127 9.64 14.87 -7.22
N ASN A 128 9.46 15.35 -8.44
CA ASN A 128 9.93 16.69 -8.79
C ASN A 128 8.91 17.74 -8.33
N GLU A 129 9.33 19.00 -8.29
CA GLU A 129 8.43 20.11 -7.95
C GLU A 129 7.23 20.21 -8.91
N ASP A 130 7.45 19.94 -10.20
CA ASP A 130 6.39 19.96 -11.21
C ASP A 130 5.36 18.85 -11.01
N ASP A 131 5.78 17.72 -10.44
CA ASP A 131 4.94 16.56 -10.18
C ASP A 131 3.99 16.77 -8.98
N ARG A 132 4.19 17.82 -8.17
CA ARG A 132 3.38 18.12 -6.98
C ARG A 132 1.90 18.28 -7.31
N TRP A 133 1.07 17.72 -6.45
CA TRP A 133 -0.38 17.91 -6.47
C TRP A 133 -0.81 19.08 -5.60
N PHE A 134 -0.15 19.26 -4.45
CA PHE A 134 -0.55 20.22 -3.43
C PHE A 134 0.30 21.49 -3.56
N LYS A 135 0.13 22.20 -4.68
CA LYS A 135 0.77 23.50 -4.96
C LYS A 135 0.02 24.64 -4.26
N ASP A 136 0.68 25.78 -4.11
CA ASP A 136 0.08 26.95 -3.45
C ASP A 136 -1.20 27.38 -4.17
N GLY A 137 -2.26 27.62 -3.39
CA GLY A 137 -3.58 27.99 -3.92
C GLY A 137 -4.44 26.82 -4.42
N VAL A 138 -3.96 25.57 -4.36
CA VAL A 138 -4.76 24.38 -4.67
C VAL A 138 -5.53 23.91 -3.43
N ASP A 139 -6.83 23.65 -3.58
CA ASP A 139 -7.61 22.93 -2.55
C ASP A 139 -7.24 21.45 -2.57
N VAL A 140 -6.53 21.01 -1.54
CA VAL A 140 -6.04 19.63 -1.41
C VAL A 140 -7.15 18.59 -1.41
N ASN A 141 -8.38 18.97 -1.02
CA ASN A 141 -9.54 18.05 -1.00
C ASN A 141 -10.22 17.91 -2.36
N ALA A 142 -9.90 18.80 -3.32
CA ALA A 142 -10.48 18.82 -4.66
C ALA A 142 -9.54 18.28 -5.74
N VAL A 143 -8.31 17.90 -5.38
CA VAL A 143 -7.35 17.33 -6.32
C VAL A 143 -7.83 15.97 -6.79
N GLU A 144 -7.97 15.81 -8.11
CA GLU A 144 -8.21 14.51 -8.71
C GLU A 144 -6.92 13.67 -8.70
N ILE A 145 -6.95 12.56 -7.95
CA ILE A 145 -5.85 11.60 -7.87
C ILE A 145 -6.24 10.40 -8.73
N SER A 146 -5.47 10.13 -9.79
CA SER A 146 -5.73 9.00 -10.69
C SER A 146 -5.58 7.65 -9.98
N GLU A 147 -6.25 6.61 -10.49
CA GLU A 147 -6.19 5.23 -9.98
C GLU A 147 -4.77 4.65 -9.85
N LYS A 148 -3.82 5.17 -10.64
CA LYS A 148 -2.39 4.79 -10.51
C LYS A 148 -1.82 5.01 -9.10
N HIS A 149 -2.45 5.88 -8.32
CA HIS A 149 -1.99 6.33 -7.02
C HIS A 149 -2.89 5.90 -5.85
N TRP A 150 -3.91 5.08 -6.13
CA TRP A 150 -4.82 4.53 -5.13
C TRP A 150 -4.19 3.35 -4.37
#